data_AF-A0A2S1H1L9-F1
#
_entry.id   AF-A0A2S1H1L9-F1
#
_cell.length_a   1.000
_cell.length_b   1.000
_cell.length_c   1.000
_cell.angle_alpha   90.00
_cell.angle_beta   90.00
_cell.angle_gamma   90.00
#
_symmetry.space_group_name_H-M   'P 1'
#
loop_
_entity.id
_entity.type
_entity.pdbx_description
1 polymer ?
#
loop_
_entity_poly.entity_id
_entity_poly.type
_entity_poly.pdbx_seq_one_letter_code
_entity_poly.pdbx_strand_id
1 'polypeptide(L)'
;MTEIQNTQQNTIDDTSPLEQLIERLKPLHVILSQNSYVKDTTRRLKRIIDDAESQPIILILGKERVGKTTLINSLIGRALLEDHTNLPTNTNTFLRYGEEECIKAIFLDGMVATFDISKLHLLTVSDTFSAQIIREHLDYIEVYIKHDLLKSVTIIDSTALEVGPNNTAYFSHSILQRVDEIFWVLRNGSVATEDETNFLNKLQSFGHKPHLIVNGIDEATKNVHQFIASEKERYGDKIGKTVAVSALLAMQARKTNDSQILIDSKITELTQLIYRLVNNQEKKTRHVTELFVHWLERLRKEIEIIPSREPYISAFENVERYSSDLEFEFTRQQRDLALIASYEDEYQNVSKVFKEVQTLYQLLQKLAGDLYLRDPLVEKFEEIAIMYQKNVRDYRKLHVDYSMEFTRLEKQYKKLTGNALIIPINADALDHVTLDRIQSLNKLQQQCQDKMELIKKYEQFVCKNLYTVQNRLNELAAMRLKSIINQVSDLNLQRENERIYLKSYANKLTEFNCIVEAQAFLRDAVVPNLFEGDLPLMEQEKVHIRNTIECICAVDLTHQALYKRLNIGESNDLMAQLEFESKYKLMGLSLTENDVKSDLPELPQLINM
;
A
#
# COMPACT_ATOMS: atom_id res chain seq x y z
N MET A 1 50.78 23.78 14.49
CA MET A 1 49.32 23.52 14.47
C MET A 1 49.08 22.34 13.53
N THR A 2 49.61 21.21 13.93
CA THR A 2 49.80 19.98 13.13
C THR A 2 49.79 18.87 14.16
N GLU A 3 48.61 18.37 14.56
CA GLU A 3 48.50 17.16 15.40
C GLU A 3 47.06 16.64 15.71
N ILE A 4 45.99 17.06 15.02
CA ILE A 4 44.61 16.61 15.39
C ILE A 4 43.85 15.90 14.25
N GLN A 5 44.50 15.52 13.14
CA GLN A 5 43.79 14.83 12.03
C GLN A 5 44.30 13.42 11.68
N ASN A 6 45.21 12.83 12.45
CA ASN A 6 45.79 11.51 12.14
C ASN A 6 45.49 10.38 13.15
N THR A 7 44.48 10.53 14.03
CA THR A 7 44.22 9.57 15.12
C THR A 7 43.00 8.66 14.94
N GLN A 8 42.33 8.65 13.78
CA GLN A 8 41.18 7.77 13.52
C GLN A 8 41.40 6.70 12.44
N GLN A 9 42.62 6.54 11.92
CA GLN A 9 42.94 5.54 10.88
C GLN A 9 43.82 4.37 11.34
N ASN A 10 44.19 4.30 12.63
CA ASN A 10 45.14 3.29 13.15
C ASN A 10 44.55 2.33 14.23
N THR A 11 43.27 1.96 14.17
CA THR A 11 42.69 0.99 15.13
C THR A 11 41.97 -0.21 14.51
N ILE A 12 42.03 -0.40 13.19
CA ILE A 12 41.28 -1.48 12.50
C ILE A 12 42.12 -2.78 12.36
N ASP A 13 43.44 -2.71 12.56
CA ASP A 13 44.34 -3.85 12.30
C ASP A 13 44.46 -4.87 13.46
N ASP A 14 43.80 -4.66 14.61
CA ASP A 14 43.86 -5.58 15.77
C ASP A 14 42.51 -6.23 16.16
N THR A 15 41.44 -6.00 15.39
CA THR A 15 40.09 -6.55 15.70
C THR A 15 39.94 -7.97 15.16
N SER A 16 39.31 -8.85 15.93
CA SER A 16 39.10 -10.25 15.54
C SER A 16 38.27 -10.39 14.24
N PRO A 17 38.46 -11.46 13.44
CA PRO A 17 37.69 -11.66 12.19
C PRO A 17 36.17 -11.64 12.39
N LEU A 18 35.70 -12.10 13.56
CA LEU A 18 34.30 -12.05 13.93
C LEU A 18 33.81 -10.61 14.13
N GLU A 19 34.56 -9.78 14.85
CA GLU A 19 34.20 -8.37 15.08
C GLU A 19 34.14 -7.59 13.76
N GLN A 20 35.09 -7.81 12.86
CA GLN A 20 35.07 -7.19 11.53
C GLN A 20 33.80 -7.54 10.75
N LEU A 21 33.40 -8.81 10.75
CA LEU A 21 32.14 -9.25 10.13
C LEU A 21 30.94 -8.55 10.76
N ILE A 22 30.84 -8.55 12.09
CA ILE A 22 29.70 -7.95 12.80
C ILE A 22 29.59 -6.43 12.54
N GLU A 23 30.71 -5.70 12.50
CA GLU A 23 30.73 -4.29 12.15
C GLU A 23 30.19 -4.01 10.73
N ARG A 24 30.32 -4.96 9.80
CA ARG A 24 29.69 -4.86 8.46
C ARG A 24 28.21 -5.25 8.46
N LEU A 25 27.79 -6.19 9.31
CA LEU A 25 26.39 -6.58 9.41
C LEU A 25 25.50 -5.51 10.05
N LYS A 26 26.06 -4.66 10.92
CA LYS A 26 25.31 -3.57 11.58
C LYS A 26 24.69 -2.55 10.60
N PRO A 27 25.45 -1.91 9.68
CA PRO A 27 24.85 -1.04 8.67
C PRO A 27 23.86 -1.77 7.76
N LEU A 28 24.16 -3.02 7.37
CA LEU A 28 23.27 -3.83 6.54
C LEU A 28 21.91 -4.06 7.23
N HIS A 29 21.92 -4.37 8.53
CA HIS A 29 20.70 -4.46 9.33
C HIS A 29 19.92 -3.14 9.34
N VAL A 30 20.59 -2.00 9.51
CA VAL A 30 19.94 -0.68 9.50
C VAL A 30 19.25 -0.41 8.15
N ILE A 31 19.93 -0.67 7.03
CA ILE A 31 19.37 -0.51 5.68
C ILE A 31 18.13 -1.40 5.52
N LEU A 32 18.24 -2.69 5.85
CA LEU A 32 17.14 -3.65 5.69
C LEU A 32 15.95 -3.37 6.64
N SER A 33 16.19 -2.77 7.80
CA SER A 33 15.15 -2.46 8.79
C SER A 33 14.12 -1.43 8.32
N GLN A 34 14.45 -0.68 7.25
CA GLN A 34 13.55 0.28 6.62
C GLN A 34 12.46 -0.39 5.79
N ASN A 35 12.61 -1.68 5.46
CA ASN A 35 11.69 -2.40 4.61
C ASN A 35 10.84 -3.42 5.39
N SER A 36 9.53 -3.38 5.19
CA SER A 36 8.60 -4.29 5.86
C SER A 36 8.55 -5.70 5.24
N TYR A 37 8.96 -5.90 3.98
CA TYR A 37 8.89 -7.18 3.27
C TYR A 37 9.91 -8.20 3.77
N VAL A 38 11.06 -7.72 4.22
CA VAL A 38 12.16 -8.54 4.75
C VAL A 38 12.27 -8.45 6.28
N LYS A 39 11.18 -8.09 6.97
CA LYS A 39 11.17 -7.83 8.42
C LYS A 39 11.65 -9.03 9.25
N ASP A 40 11.20 -10.24 8.92
CA ASP A 40 11.59 -11.44 9.66
C ASP A 40 13.05 -11.82 9.45
N THR A 41 13.55 -11.70 8.22
CA THR A 41 14.97 -11.90 7.88
C THR A 41 15.85 -10.85 8.54
N THR A 42 15.39 -9.59 8.60
CA THR A 42 16.08 -8.52 9.32
C THR A 42 16.12 -8.77 10.82
N ARG A 43 15.02 -9.25 11.43
CA ARG A 43 14.99 -9.64 12.84
C ARG A 43 15.99 -10.76 13.14
N ARG A 44 16.13 -11.73 12.22
CA ARG A 44 17.13 -12.82 12.35
C ARG A 44 18.56 -12.29 12.24
N LEU A 45 18.84 -11.36 11.32
CA LEU A 45 20.16 -10.71 11.24
C LEU A 45 20.51 -10.03 12.56
N LYS A 46 19.56 -9.28 13.13
CA LYS A 46 19.74 -8.64 14.43
C LYS A 46 20.11 -9.64 15.53
N ARG A 47 19.39 -10.76 15.59
CA ARG A 47 19.70 -11.83 16.57
C ARG A 47 21.11 -12.38 16.40
N ILE A 48 21.57 -12.59 15.16
CA ILE A 48 22.94 -13.05 14.88
C ILE A 48 23.96 -12.03 15.38
N ILE A 49 23.73 -10.73 15.12
CA ILE A 49 24.58 -9.63 15.63
C ILE A 49 24.61 -9.63 17.16
N ASP A 50 23.44 -9.60 17.80
CA ASP A 50 23.30 -9.53 19.26
C ASP A 50 23.96 -10.75 19.94
N ASP A 51 23.73 -11.96 19.42
CA ASP A 51 24.29 -13.19 19.99
C ASP A 51 25.82 -13.27 19.77
N ALA A 52 26.33 -12.79 18.63
CA ALA A 52 27.77 -12.73 18.35
C ALA A 52 28.52 -11.77 19.28
N GLU A 53 27.91 -10.66 19.68
CA GLU A 53 28.49 -9.71 20.65
C GLU A 53 28.33 -10.17 22.12
N SER A 54 27.39 -11.08 22.38
CA SER A 54 27.12 -11.57 23.74
C SER A 54 28.10 -12.66 24.21
N GLN A 55 28.06 -13.01 25.51
CA GLN A 55 28.82 -14.16 26.00
C GLN A 55 28.36 -15.45 25.31
N PRO A 56 29.27 -16.42 25.08
CA PRO A 56 28.89 -17.73 24.54
C PRO A 56 27.73 -18.36 25.32
N ILE A 57 26.83 -19.00 24.59
CA ILE A 57 25.57 -19.52 25.10
C ILE A 57 25.68 -21.04 25.29
N ILE A 58 25.49 -21.49 26.52
CA ILE A 58 25.41 -22.92 26.87
C ILE A 58 23.96 -23.30 27.14
N LEU A 59 23.45 -24.28 26.40
CA LEU A 59 22.12 -24.85 26.62
C LEU A 59 22.20 -26.14 27.43
N ILE A 60 21.41 -26.22 28.50
CA ILE A 60 21.33 -27.42 29.32
C ILE A 60 20.10 -28.22 28.91
N LEU A 61 20.30 -29.36 28.25
CA LEU A 61 19.25 -30.25 27.75
C LEU A 61 19.20 -31.57 28.53
N GLY A 62 18.05 -32.21 28.50
CA GLY A 62 17.82 -33.54 29.08
C GLY A 62 16.36 -33.72 29.48
N LYS A 63 15.95 -34.97 29.76
CA LYS A 63 14.58 -35.28 30.21
C LYS A 63 14.20 -34.58 31.51
N GLU A 64 12.91 -34.60 31.85
CA GLU A 64 12.41 -34.17 33.16
C GLU A 64 13.13 -34.93 34.30
N ARG A 65 13.33 -34.24 35.43
CA ARG A 65 13.85 -34.83 36.70
C ARG A 65 15.27 -35.39 36.67
N VAL A 66 16.07 -35.04 35.66
CA VAL A 66 17.53 -35.32 35.64
C VAL A 66 18.34 -34.31 36.47
N GLY A 67 17.71 -33.26 36.97
CA GLY A 67 18.32 -32.23 37.83
C GLY A 67 19.03 -31.09 37.07
N LYS A 68 18.49 -30.67 35.91
CA LYS A 68 19.00 -29.53 35.12
C LYS A 68 18.99 -28.23 35.93
N THR A 69 17.83 -27.89 36.49
CA THR A 69 17.63 -26.69 37.30
C THR A 69 18.46 -26.73 38.58
N THR A 70 18.55 -27.89 39.24
CA THR A 70 19.45 -28.11 40.40
C THR A 70 20.91 -27.87 40.03
N LEU A 71 21.33 -28.36 38.86
CA LEU A 71 22.69 -28.21 38.36
C LEU A 71 23.02 -26.72 38.13
N ILE A 72 22.12 -25.98 37.50
CA ILE A 72 22.27 -24.54 37.28
C ILE A 72 22.37 -23.79 38.60
N ASN A 73 21.45 -24.03 39.53
CA ASN A 73 21.51 -23.45 40.87
C ASN A 73 22.84 -23.76 41.56
N SER A 74 23.37 -24.97 41.38
CA SER A 74 24.66 -25.37 41.95
C SER A 74 25.87 -24.67 41.32
N LEU A 75 25.79 -24.31 40.03
CA LEU A 75 26.82 -23.53 39.32
C LEU A 75 26.83 -22.07 39.78
N ILE A 76 25.65 -21.46 39.91
CA ILE A 76 25.49 -20.09 40.44
C ILE A 76 25.74 -20.05 41.96
N GLY A 77 25.47 -21.16 42.63
CA GLY A 77 25.58 -21.31 44.08
C GLY A 77 24.46 -20.69 44.89
N ARG A 78 23.31 -20.47 44.25
CA ARG A 78 22.10 -19.93 44.87
C ARG A 78 20.90 -20.68 44.32
N ALA A 79 19.89 -20.90 45.16
CA ALA A 79 18.63 -21.47 44.72
C ALA A 79 17.79 -20.37 44.07
N LEU A 80 18.05 -20.11 42.78
CA LEU A 80 17.37 -19.08 42.02
C LEU A 80 16.14 -19.61 41.32
N LEU A 81 16.34 -20.66 40.52
CA LEU A 81 15.29 -21.32 39.76
C LEU A 81 14.67 -22.37 40.66
N GLU A 82 13.34 -22.45 40.70
CA GLU A 82 12.66 -23.40 41.58
C GLU A 82 12.75 -24.81 41.01
N ASP A 83 13.26 -25.73 41.84
CA ASP A 83 13.35 -27.17 41.55
C ASP A 83 12.15 -27.87 42.20
N HIS A 84 10.95 -27.64 41.66
CA HIS A 84 9.75 -28.31 42.14
C HIS A 84 9.68 -29.72 41.55
N THR A 85 9.72 -30.74 42.41
CA THR A 85 9.61 -32.16 42.02
C THR A 85 8.30 -32.52 41.33
N ASN A 86 7.31 -31.62 41.33
CA ASN A 86 5.95 -31.87 40.84
C ASN A 86 5.61 -31.15 39.54
N LEU A 87 6.33 -30.09 39.13
CA LEU A 87 6.02 -29.26 37.95
C LEU A 87 7.30 -28.98 37.15
N PRO A 88 7.33 -29.24 35.83
CA PRO A 88 8.48 -28.95 34.98
C PRO A 88 8.66 -27.45 34.71
N THR A 89 9.88 -27.03 34.38
CA THR A 89 10.16 -25.68 33.86
C THR A 89 9.42 -25.48 32.54
N ASN A 90 8.50 -24.50 32.50
CA ASN A 90 7.62 -24.26 31.35
C ASN A 90 8.09 -23.13 30.43
N THR A 91 9.14 -22.41 30.80
CA THR A 91 9.67 -21.26 30.04
C THR A 91 11.20 -21.34 29.92
N ASN A 92 11.72 -21.20 28.70
CA ASN A 92 13.16 -21.14 28.46
C ASN A 92 13.75 -19.89 29.11
N THR A 93 14.79 -20.08 29.93
CA THR A 93 15.32 -19.03 30.81
C THR A 93 16.81 -18.80 30.53
N PHE A 94 17.15 -17.60 30.05
CA PHE A 94 18.51 -17.18 29.76
C PHE A 94 19.11 -16.49 30.99
N LEU A 95 20.11 -17.09 31.61
CA LEU A 95 20.85 -16.53 32.73
C LEU A 95 22.03 -15.74 32.19
N ARG A 96 22.03 -14.43 32.43
CA ARG A 96 23.04 -13.49 31.94
C ARG A 96 23.67 -12.75 33.10
N TYR A 97 24.86 -12.21 32.87
CA TYR A 97 25.46 -11.28 33.81
C TYR A 97 24.73 -9.94 33.81
N GLY A 98 24.45 -9.42 35.00
CA GLY A 98 24.02 -8.04 35.18
C GLY A 98 24.52 -7.50 36.51
N GLU A 99 24.90 -6.21 36.55
CA GLU A 99 25.26 -5.54 37.80
C GLU A 99 24.06 -5.41 38.74
N GLU A 100 22.88 -5.16 38.16
CA GLU A 100 21.59 -5.16 38.84
C GLU A 100 20.79 -6.41 38.47
N GLU A 101 20.19 -7.03 39.48
CA GLU A 101 19.40 -8.24 39.28
C GLU A 101 17.98 -7.90 38.84
N CYS A 102 17.60 -8.36 37.65
CA CYS A 102 16.27 -8.14 37.10
C CYS A 102 15.89 -9.25 36.13
N ILE A 103 14.62 -9.29 35.74
CA ILE A 103 14.10 -10.20 34.73
C ILE A 103 13.59 -9.36 33.57
N LYS A 104 13.97 -9.71 32.35
CA LYS A 104 13.36 -9.20 31.13
C LYS A 104 12.54 -10.31 30.50
N ALA A 105 11.24 -10.09 30.33
CA ALA A 105 10.38 -10.99 29.57
C ALA A 105 10.31 -10.52 28.12
N ILE A 106 10.62 -11.43 27.19
CA ILE A 106 10.60 -11.17 25.75
C ILE A 106 9.32 -11.82 25.21
N PHE A 107 8.43 -11.00 24.67
CA PHE A 107 7.15 -11.46 24.12
C PHE A 107 7.26 -11.81 22.63
N LEU A 108 6.34 -12.62 22.14
CA LEU A 108 6.29 -13.07 20.74
C LEU A 108 6.16 -11.91 19.73
N ASP A 109 5.56 -10.79 20.15
CA ASP A 109 5.43 -9.56 19.35
C ASP A 109 6.71 -8.69 19.35
N GLY A 110 7.70 -9.05 20.17
CA GLY A 110 8.96 -8.33 20.34
C GLY A 110 8.94 -7.28 21.45
N MET A 111 7.85 -7.12 22.20
CA MET A 111 7.85 -6.29 23.39
C MET A 111 8.77 -6.88 24.48
N VAL A 112 9.36 -5.99 25.26
CA VAL A 112 10.23 -6.35 26.40
C VAL A 112 9.70 -5.69 27.65
N ALA A 113 9.35 -6.49 28.66
CA ALA A 113 8.94 -5.99 29.98
C ALA A 113 9.98 -6.36 31.03
N THR A 114 10.31 -5.42 31.91
CA THR A 114 11.27 -5.63 32.99
C THR A 114 10.53 -5.85 34.32
N PHE A 115 10.95 -6.87 35.07
CA PHE A 115 10.39 -7.25 36.37
C PHE A 115 11.50 -7.38 37.41
N ASP A 116 11.13 -7.21 38.67
CA ASP A 116 11.98 -7.52 39.81
C ASP A 116 12.27 -9.03 39.88
N ILE A 117 13.48 -9.41 40.33
CA ILE A 117 13.92 -10.79 40.44
C ILE A 117 12.98 -11.66 41.32
N SER A 118 12.31 -11.06 42.31
CA SER A 118 11.31 -11.73 43.15
C SER A 118 10.11 -12.28 42.38
N LYS A 119 9.85 -11.79 41.16
CA LYS A 119 8.74 -12.24 40.31
C LYS A 119 9.10 -13.45 39.44
N LEU A 120 10.31 -14.01 39.56
CA LEU A 120 10.77 -15.12 38.72
C LEU A 120 9.81 -16.32 38.75
N HIS A 121 9.33 -16.69 39.94
CA HIS A 121 8.35 -17.77 40.13
C HIS A 121 7.09 -17.60 39.28
N LEU A 122 6.59 -16.37 39.13
CA LEU A 122 5.39 -16.09 38.33
C LEU A 122 5.61 -16.39 36.84
N LEU A 123 6.83 -16.20 36.35
CA LEU A 123 7.15 -16.32 34.93
C LEU A 123 7.64 -17.72 34.54
N THR A 124 8.14 -18.52 35.48
CA THR A 124 8.73 -19.84 35.17
C THR A 124 7.86 -21.04 35.55
N VAL A 125 7.19 -21.02 36.72
CA VAL A 125 6.52 -22.22 37.29
C VAL A 125 5.08 -21.96 37.79
N SER A 126 4.67 -20.72 38.10
CA SER A 126 3.37 -20.46 38.76
C SER A 126 2.13 -20.87 37.96
N ASP A 127 1.24 -21.68 38.53
CA ASP A 127 -0.01 -22.14 37.89
C ASP A 127 -1.21 -21.18 38.05
N THR A 128 -0.99 -19.93 38.42
CA THR A 128 -2.09 -18.95 38.47
C THR A 128 -2.57 -18.62 37.05
N PHE A 129 -3.89 -18.38 36.88
CA PHE A 129 -4.49 -18.04 35.59
C PHE A 129 -3.81 -16.84 34.92
N SER A 130 -3.48 -15.80 35.72
CA SER A 130 -2.77 -14.61 35.26
C SER A 130 -1.36 -14.93 34.76
N ALA A 131 -0.66 -15.85 35.43
CA ALA A 131 0.68 -16.27 35.05
C ALA A 131 0.67 -17.14 33.78
N GLN A 132 -0.37 -17.96 33.57
CA GLN A 132 -0.56 -18.72 32.34
C GLN A 132 -0.76 -17.80 31.13
N ILE A 133 -1.62 -16.78 31.22
CA ILE A 133 -1.85 -15.82 30.12
C ILE A 133 -0.56 -15.10 29.72
N ILE A 134 0.23 -14.67 30.71
CA ILE A 134 1.52 -14.01 30.44
C ILE A 134 2.47 -14.96 29.72
N ARG A 135 2.55 -16.23 30.15
CA ARG A 135 3.43 -17.23 29.53
C ARG A 135 3.02 -17.64 28.13
N GLU A 136 1.73 -17.70 27.82
CA GLU A 136 1.24 -18.03 26.46
C GLU A 136 1.77 -17.05 25.38
N HIS A 137 2.07 -15.82 25.77
CA HIS A 137 2.56 -14.77 24.86
C HIS A 137 4.07 -14.55 24.94
N LEU A 138 4.77 -15.33 25.75
CA LEU A 138 6.18 -15.15 26.08
C LEU A 138 7.05 -16.08 25.21
N ASP A 139 8.08 -15.53 24.57
CA ASP A 139 9.06 -16.29 23.77
C ASP A 139 10.11 -16.93 24.71
N TYR A 140 10.78 -16.10 25.51
CA TYR A 140 11.70 -16.51 26.57
C TYR A 140 11.89 -15.39 27.61
N ILE A 141 12.50 -15.73 28.74
CA ILE A 141 12.94 -14.74 29.73
C ILE A 141 14.45 -14.64 29.79
N GLU A 142 14.96 -13.45 30.06
CA GLU A 142 16.34 -13.20 30.44
C GLU A 142 16.40 -12.80 31.91
N VAL A 143 17.23 -13.49 32.68
CA VAL A 143 17.43 -13.25 34.11
C VAL A 143 18.86 -12.77 34.30
N TYR A 144 18.99 -11.51 34.70
CA TYR A 144 20.26 -10.84 34.91
C TYR A 144 20.70 -11.02 36.36
N ILE A 145 21.93 -11.47 36.55
CA ILE A 145 22.46 -11.89 37.86
C ILE A 145 23.90 -11.46 38.00
N LYS A 146 24.24 -10.98 39.20
CA LYS A 146 25.62 -10.65 39.55
C LYS A 146 26.38 -11.91 39.98
N HIS A 147 26.90 -12.67 39.01
CA HIS A 147 27.71 -13.87 39.26
C HIS A 147 28.89 -13.96 38.30
N ASP A 148 30.09 -14.26 38.81
CA ASP A 148 31.33 -14.22 38.02
C ASP A 148 31.36 -15.19 36.85
N LEU A 149 30.80 -16.40 37.00
CA LEU A 149 30.67 -17.34 35.88
C LEU A 149 29.93 -16.70 34.69
N LEU A 150 28.86 -15.95 34.98
CA LEU A 150 28.00 -15.37 33.94
C LEU A 150 28.67 -14.22 33.19
N LYS A 151 29.76 -13.64 33.72
CA LYS A 151 30.57 -12.67 32.97
C LYS A 151 31.18 -13.28 31.71
N SER A 152 31.40 -14.60 31.72
CA SER A 152 32.02 -15.35 30.62
C SER A 152 31.03 -16.19 29.82
N VAL A 153 29.82 -16.43 30.31
CA VAL A 153 28.87 -17.36 29.69
C VAL A 153 27.42 -16.96 29.94
N THR A 154 26.55 -17.20 28.95
CA THR A 154 25.11 -17.20 29.14
C THR A 154 24.64 -18.66 29.28
N ILE A 155 23.84 -18.97 30.30
CA ILE A 155 23.33 -20.33 30.52
C ILE A 155 21.84 -20.35 30.26
N ILE A 156 21.36 -21.27 29.42
CA ILE A 156 19.94 -21.48 29.20
C ILE A 156 19.46 -22.66 30.03
N ASP A 157 18.53 -22.40 30.98
CA ASP A 157 17.68 -23.46 31.53
C ASP A 157 16.57 -23.75 30.52
N SER A 158 16.60 -24.95 29.97
CA SER A 158 15.64 -25.37 28.96
C SER A 158 14.38 -25.91 29.61
N THR A 159 13.24 -25.74 28.93
CA THR A 159 12.09 -26.59 29.18
C THR A 159 12.46 -28.07 28.96
N ALA A 160 11.69 -28.99 29.56
CA ALA A 160 11.89 -30.40 29.29
C ALA A 160 11.71 -30.70 27.79
N LEU A 161 12.39 -31.72 27.28
CA LEU A 161 12.22 -32.17 25.89
C LEU A 161 10.75 -32.50 25.65
N GLU A 162 10.18 -31.88 24.61
CA GLU A 162 8.79 -32.11 24.21
C GLU A 162 8.66 -33.41 23.41
N VAL A 163 7.46 -33.96 23.35
CA VAL A 163 7.14 -35.08 22.46
C VAL A 163 6.76 -34.50 21.09
N GLY A 164 7.67 -34.59 20.14
CA GLY A 164 7.48 -34.18 18.76
C GLY A 164 6.73 -35.23 17.90
N PRO A 165 6.66 -34.99 16.58
CA PRO A 165 6.02 -35.92 15.64
C PRO A 165 6.62 -37.32 15.74
N ASN A 166 5.77 -38.34 15.60
CA ASN A 166 6.13 -39.75 15.73
C ASN A 166 6.67 -40.15 17.13
N ASN A 167 6.24 -39.44 18.17
CA ASN A 167 6.61 -39.72 19.56
C ASN A 167 8.11 -39.55 19.85
N THR A 168 8.81 -38.70 19.08
CA THR A 168 10.27 -38.45 19.22
C THR A 168 10.55 -37.20 20.06
N ALA A 169 11.66 -37.17 20.79
CA ALA A 169 12.03 -35.96 21.55
C ALA A 169 12.28 -34.74 20.62
N TYR A 170 11.80 -33.56 21.06
CA TYR A 170 11.88 -32.30 20.33
C TYR A 170 12.30 -31.14 21.25
N PHE A 171 12.99 -30.16 20.66
CA PHE A 171 13.34 -28.90 21.29
C PHE A 171 13.34 -27.77 20.25
N SER A 172 13.07 -26.54 20.67
CA SER A 172 12.92 -25.40 19.77
C SER A 172 14.16 -25.16 18.90
N HIS A 173 13.98 -25.26 17.59
CA HIS A 173 15.05 -24.98 16.62
C HIS A 173 15.55 -23.53 16.68
N SER A 174 14.67 -22.57 17.01
CA SER A 174 15.06 -21.15 17.11
C SER A 174 16.03 -20.90 18.26
N ILE A 175 15.97 -21.70 19.33
CA ILE A 175 16.93 -21.62 20.45
C ILE A 175 18.22 -22.35 20.08
N LEU A 176 18.14 -23.54 19.45
CA LEU A 176 19.32 -24.30 19.03
C LEU A 176 20.25 -23.52 18.08
N GLN A 177 19.69 -22.62 17.27
CA GLN A 177 20.49 -21.75 16.39
C GLN A 177 21.33 -20.73 17.18
N ARG A 178 20.94 -20.38 18.41
CA ARG A 178 21.62 -19.35 19.22
C ARG A 178 22.71 -19.93 20.12
N VAL A 179 22.80 -21.25 20.21
CA VAL A 179 23.60 -21.94 21.22
C VAL A 179 24.98 -22.28 20.65
N ASP A 180 26.03 -22.06 21.42
CA ASP A 180 27.40 -22.44 21.06
C ASP A 180 27.77 -23.84 21.58
N GLU A 181 27.26 -24.20 22.75
CA GLU A 181 27.50 -25.49 23.41
C GLU A 181 26.25 -26.09 24.02
N ILE A 182 26.11 -27.40 23.91
CA ILE A 182 24.99 -28.14 24.51
C ILE A 182 25.53 -29.05 25.60
N PHE A 183 24.97 -28.93 26.81
CA PHE A 183 25.18 -29.87 27.91
C PHE A 183 24.01 -30.84 27.96
N TRP A 184 24.29 -32.10 27.66
CA TRP A 184 23.35 -33.20 27.74
C TRP A 184 23.37 -33.82 29.13
N VAL A 185 22.36 -33.54 29.95
CA VAL A 185 22.30 -33.95 31.35
C VAL A 185 21.55 -35.26 31.50
N LEU A 186 22.21 -36.25 32.10
CA LEU A 186 21.62 -37.50 32.55
C LEU A 186 21.73 -37.63 34.07
N ARG A 187 20.80 -38.34 34.69
CA ARG A 187 20.94 -38.76 36.09
C ARG A 187 21.67 -40.11 36.14
N ASN A 188 22.61 -40.25 37.06
CA ASN A 188 23.34 -41.49 37.27
C ASN A 188 22.37 -42.66 37.48
N GLY A 189 22.58 -43.75 36.74
CA GLY A 189 21.73 -44.94 36.74
C GLY A 189 20.39 -44.78 36.01
N SER A 190 20.11 -43.62 35.40
CA SER A 190 18.96 -43.39 34.53
C SER A 190 19.43 -43.39 33.08
N VAL A 191 19.36 -44.57 32.47
CA VAL A 191 19.71 -44.81 31.07
C VAL A 191 18.84 -43.95 30.15
N ALA A 192 19.44 -43.34 29.11
CA ALA A 192 18.66 -42.53 28.18
C ALA A 192 17.68 -43.36 27.35
N THR A 193 16.59 -42.73 26.95
CA THR A 193 15.60 -43.37 26.07
C THR A 193 16.09 -43.42 24.62
N GLU A 194 15.41 -44.24 23.81
CA GLU A 194 15.65 -44.28 22.36
C GLU A 194 15.34 -42.94 21.70
N ASP A 195 14.28 -42.26 22.14
CA ASP A 195 13.91 -40.92 21.66
C ASP A 195 14.98 -39.86 21.92
N GLU A 196 15.60 -39.91 23.11
CA GLU A 196 16.74 -39.06 23.49
C GLU A 196 17.94 -39.33 22.59
N THR A 197 18.21 -40.61 22.29
CA THR A 197 19.29 -41.03 21.38
C THR A 197 19.04 -40.56 19.94
N ASN A 198 17.79 -40.62 19.49
CA ASN A 198 17.38 -40.11 18.18
C ASN A 198 17.50 -38.59 18.09
N PHE A 199 17.20 -37.87 19.17
CA PHE A 199 17.35 -36.42 19.23
C PHE A 199 18.83 -35.99 19.20
N LEU A 200 19.73 -36.73 19.86
CA LEU A 200 21.18 -36.52 19.73
C LEU A 200 21.67 -36.63 18.27
N ASN A 201 21.09 -37.53 17.47
CA ASN A 201 21.40 -37.62 16.04
C ASN A 201 20.97 -36.35 15.29
N LYS A 202 19.81 -35.77 15.63
CA LYS A 202 19.33 -34.51 15.04
C LYS A 202 20.25 -33.34 15.43
N LEU A 203 20.76 -33.29 16.66
CA LEU A 203 21.69 -32.25 17.09
C LEU A 203 22.98 -32.23 16.25
N GLN A 204 23.49 -33.40 15.84
CA GLN A 204 24.64 -33.47 14.92
C GLN A 204 24.35 -32.85 13.55
N SER A 205 23.14 -33.04 13.02
CA SER A 205 22.74 -32.40 11.75
C SER A 205 22.65 -30.87 11.86
N PHE A 206 22.54 -30.33 13.08
CA PHE A 206 22.60 -28.91 13.37
C PHE A 206 24.01 -28.41 13.71
N GLY A 207 25.05 -29.22 13.50
CA GLY A 207 26.45 -28.85 13.79
C GLY A 207 26.84 -28.98 15.28
N HIS A 208 25.93 -29.46 16.14
CA HIS A 208 26.19 -29.54 17.57
C HIS A 208 26.73 -30.90 17.98
N LYS A 209 27.79 -30.89 18.80
CA LYS A 209 28.32 -32.07 19.49
C LYS A 209 28.15 -31.92 21.00
N PRO A 210 27.04 -32.42 21.58
CA PRO A 210 26.73 -32.19 23.00
C PRO A 210 27.75 -32.80 23.95
N HIS A 211 27.94 -32.18 25.12
CA HIS A 211 28.78 -32.65 26.21
C HIS A 211 27.95 -33.38 27.26
N LEU A 212 28.33 -34.59 27.65
CA LEU A 212 27.57 -35.39 28.60
C LEU A 212 27.86 -34.97 30.04
N ILE A 213 26.83 -34.56 30.77
CA ILE A 213 26.90 -34.27 32.20
C ILE A 213 26.10 -35.32 32.97
N VAL A 214 26.77 -36.12 33.78
CA VAL A 214 26.14 -37.13 34.63
C VAL A 214 25.95 -36.58 36.04
N ASN A 215 24.72 -36.22 36.38
CA ASN A 215 24.35 -35.71 37.70
C ASN A 215 23.98 -36.84 38.68
N GLY A 216 24.04 -36.59 39.99
CA GLY A 216 23.61 -37.55 41.02
C GLY A 216 24.67 -38.60 41.39
N ILE A 217 25.95 -38.23 41.38
CA ILE A 217 27.05 -39.14 41.79
C ILE A 217 27.10 -39.39 43.31
N ASP A 218 26.32 -38.66 44.09
CA ASP A 218 26.14 -38.84 45.54
C ASP A 218 25.39 -40.13 45.92
N GLU A 219 24.69 -40.74 44.96
CA GLU A 219 24.00 -42.01 45.16
C GLU A 219 24.98 -43.19 45.17
N ALA A 220 25.51 -43.53 46.35
CA ALA A 220 26.54 -44.55 46.56
C ALA A 220 26.20 -45.97 46.04
N THR A 221 24.92 -46.28 45.81
CA THR A 221 24.47 -47.59 45.30
C THR A 221 24.70 -47.78 43.80
N LYS A 222 25.02 -46.71 43.05
CA LYS A 222 25.13 -46.74 41.59
C LYS A 222 26.58 -46.61 41.15
N ASN A 223 27.05 -47.54 40.33
CA ASN A 223 28.39 -47.48 39.76
C ASN A 223 28.48 -46.41 38.64
N VAL A 224 28.89 -45.21 39.02
CA VAL A 224 29.04 -44.05 38.13
C VAL A 224 29.96 -44.36 36.94
N HIS A 225 31.08 -45.05 37.18
CA HIS A 225 32.06 -45.36 36.14
C HIS A 225 31.50 -46.31 35.08
N GLN A 226 30.78 -47.35 35.52
CA GLN A 226 30.14 -48.30 34.62
C GLN A 226 29.03 -47.63 33.81
N PHE A 227 28.21 -46.78 34.44
CA PHE A 227 27.14 -46.03 33.78
C PHE A 227 27.70 -45.07 32.71
N ILE A 228 28.76 -44.33 33.03
CA ILE A 228 29.42 -43.44 32.06
C ILE A 228 29.99 -44.24 30.88
N ALA A 229 30.61 -45.40 31.14
CA ALA A 229 31.15 -46.24 30.09
C ALA A 229 30.06 -46.74 29.13
N SER A 230 28.93 -47.22 29.66
CA SER A 230 27.82 -47.70 28.83
C SER A 230 27.17 -46.60 27.99
N GLU A 231 27.00 -45.40 28.56
CA GLU A 231 26.43 -44.27 27.83
C GLU A 231 27.40 -43.72 26.76
N LYS A 232 28.71 -43.70 27.05
CA LYS A 232 29.73 -43.35 26.04
C LYS A 232 29.75 -44.34 24.88
N GLU A 233 29.65 -45.64 25.16
CA GLU A 233 29.58 -46.68 24.12
C GLU A 233 28.31 -46.51 23.27
N ARG A 234 27.18 -46.20 23.89
CA ARG A 234 25.91 -45.96 23.21
C ARG A 234 25.96 -44.77 22.26
N TYR A 235 26.51 -43.64 22.69
CA TYR A 235 26.55 -42.43 21.86
C TYR A 235 27.74 -42.41 20.89
N GLY A 236 28.81 -43.13 21.20
CA GLY A 236 30.05 -43.15 20.41
C GLY A 236 30.59 -41.74 20.20
N ASP A 237 30.97 -41.43 18.95
CA ASP A 237 31.57 -40.15 18.57
C ASP A 237 30.59 -38.96 18.58
N LYS A 238 29.30 -39.21 18.88
CA LYS A 238 28.25 -38.18 18.90
C LYS A 238 28.31 -37.28 20.12
N ILE A 239 28.95 -37.75 21.18
CA ILE A 239 29.11 -37.01 22.43
C ILE A 239 30.52 -36.44 22.54
N GLY A 240 30.64 -35.23 23.08
CA GLY A 240 31.90 -34.59 23.40
C GLY A 240 32.45 -35.04 24.74
N LYS A 241 33.09 -34.11 25.44
CA LYS A 241 33.59 -34.30 26.81
C LYS A 241 32.48 -34.77 27.76
N THR A 242 32.86 -35.53 28.77
CA THR A 242 31.96 -36.05 29.81
C THR A 242 32.43 -35.63 31.19
N VAL A 243 31.52 -35.16 32.04
CA VAL A 243 31.80 -34.80 33.44
C VAL A 243 30.71 -35.38 34.33
N ALA A 244 31.11 -35.91 35.48
CA ALA A 244 30.19 -36.44 36.49
C ALA A 244 30.18 -35.51 37.69
N VAL A 245 29.01 -35.13 38.18
CA VAL A 245 28.82 -34.13 39.24
C VAL A 245 27.71 -34.52 40.21
N SER A 246 27.73 -33.96 41.41
CA SER A 246 26.57 -33.94 42.31
C SER A 246 26.15 -32.49 42.54
N ALA A 247 25.08 -32.07 41.86
CA ALA A 247 24.49 -30.75 42.09
C ALA A 247 24.01 -30.58 43.54
N LEU A 248 23.54 -31.66 44.18
CA LEU A 248 23.07 -31.67 45.56
C LEU A 248 24.22 -31.43 46.54
N LEU A 249 25.33 -32.17 46.42
CA LEU A 249 26.51 -31.95 47.25
C LEU A 249 27.08 -30.55 47.04
N ALA A 250 27.11 -30.05 45.79
CA ALA A 250 27.57 -28.70 45.50
C ALA A 250 26.70 -27.62 46.19
N MET A 251 25.38 -27.78 46.18
CA MET A 251 24.46 -26.88 46.89
C MET A 251 24.62 -26.98 48.41
N GLN A 252 24.81 -28.19 48.94
CA GLN A 252 25.06 -28.41 50.36
C GLN A 252 26.37 -27.76 50.80
N ALA A 253 27.45 -28.00 50.05
CA ALA A 253 28.77 -27.45 50.32
C ALA A 253 28.76 -25.92 50.41
N ARG A 254 28.02 -25.24 49.52
CA ARG A 254 27.89 -23.78 49.56
C ARG A 254 27.03 -23.28 50.72
N LYS A 255 26.04 -24.07 51.17
CA LYS A 255 25.25 -23.74 52.37
C LYS A 255 26.05 -23.94 53.66
N THR A 256 26.89 -24.98 53.72
CA THR A 256 27.69 -25.32 54.91
C THR A 256 29.08 -24.70 54.92
N ASN A 257 29.50 -24.06 53.82
CA ASN A 257 30.87 -23.62 53.56
C ASN A 257 31.91 -24.75 53.71
N ASP A 258 31.54 -25.98 53.33
CA ASP A 258 32.40 -27.14 53.42
C ASP A 258 33.18 -27.38 52.11
N SER A 259 34.50 -27.22 52.18
CA SER A 259 35.38 -27.36 51.02
C SER A 259 35.53 -28.82 50.57
N GLN A 260 35.42 -29.80 51.47
CA GLN A 260 35.55 -31.21 51.12
C GLN A 260 34.33 -31.68 50.33
N ILE A 261 33.12 -31.35 50.80
CA ILE A 261 31.87 -31.64 50.09
C ILE A 261 31.88 -30.97 48.70
N LEU A 262 32.45 -29.77 48.59
CA LEU A 262 32.58 -29.08 47.30
C LEU A 262 33.50 -29.84 46.32
N ILE A 263 34.63 -30.34 46.80
CA ILE A 263 35.55 -31.17 46.01
C ILE A 263 34.85 -32.46 45.59
N ASP A 264 34.19 -33.14 46.53
CA ASP A 264 33.49 -34.41 46.28
C ASP A 264 32.33 -34.24 45.29
N SER A 265 31.71 -33.06 45.23
CA SER A 265 30.65 -32.73 44.27
C SER A 265 31.13 -32.64 42.82
N LYS A 266 32.43 -32.45 42.60
CA LYS A 266 33.08 -32.22 41.29
C LYS A 266 32.53 -31.04 40.48
N ILE A 267 31.76 -30.14 41.08
CA ILE A 267 31.19 -28.99 40.37
C ILE A 267 32.26 -28.04 39.81
N THR A 268 33.44 -28.00 40.45
CA THR A 268 34.59 -27.23 39.98
C THR A 268 35.14 -27.77 38.66
N GLU A 269 35.13 -29.09 38.44
CA GLU A 269 35.54 -29.70 37.17
C GLU A 269 34.58 -29.28 36.03
N LEU A 270 33.28 -29.20 36.32
CA LEU A 270 32.29 -28.70 35.37
C LEU A 270 32.49 -27.21 35.05
N THR A 271 32.77 -26.40 36.07
CA THR A 271 33.06 -24.97 35.90
C THR A 271 34.32 -24.77 35.04
N GLN A 272 35.37 -25.56 35.26
CA GLN A 272 36.58 -25.55 34.43
C GLN A 272 36.31 -26.05 33.00
N LEU A 273 35.37 -26.99 32.81
CA LEU A 273 34.93 -27.38 31.48
C LEU A 273 34.25 -26.21 30.77
N ILE A 274 33.33 -25.50 31.44
CA ILE A 274 32.65 -24.32 30.90
C ILE A 274 33.67 -23.30 30.43
N TYR A 275 34.61 -22.88 31.28
CA TYR A 275 35.64 -21.89 30.89
C TYR A 275 36.47 -22.32 29.68
N ARG A 276 36.82 -23.61 29.58
CA ARG A 276 37.56 -24.13 28.42
C ARG A 276 36.75 -24.13 27.13
N LEU A 277 35.43 -24.32 27.20
CA LEU A 277 34.57 -24.34 26.02
C LEU A 277 34.26 -22.92 25.54
N VAL A 278 33.91 -22.01 26.46
CA VAL A 278 33.52 -20.63 26.11
C VAL A 278 34.69 -19.78 25.60
N ASN A 279 35.93 -20.12 25.99
CA ASN A 279 37.12 -19.45 25.47
C ASN A 279 37.50 -19.88 24.03
N ASN A 280 36.74 -20.78 23.40
CA ASN A 280 37.00 -21.21 22.03
C ASN A 280 36.40 -20.21 21.02
N GLN A 281 37.11 -19.10 20.79
CA GLN A 281 36.70 -18.06 19.85
C GLN A 281 36.55 -18.59 18.42
N GLU A 282 37.40 -19.53 17.98
CA GLU A 282 37.35 -20.09 16.64
C GLU A 282 36.02 -20.84 16.38
N LYS A 283 35.56 -21.61 17.36
CA LYS A 283 34.26 -22.29 17.29
C LYS A 283 33.09 -21.30 17.23
N LYS A 284 33.13 -20.23 18.04
CA LYS A 284 32.11 -19.17 18.01
C LYS A 284 32.08 -18.46 16.65
N THR A 285 33.25 -18.09 16.12
CA THR A 285 33.37 -17.48 14.80
C THR A 285 32.80 -18.38 13.72
N ARG A 286 33.11 -19.68 13.75
CA ARG A 286 32.58 -20.68 12.81
C ARG A 286 31.05 -20.77 12.88
N HIS A 287 30.49 -20.86 14.09
CA HIS A 287 29.03 -20.94 14.31
C HIS A 287 28.31 -19.69 13.77
N VAL A 288 28.78 -18.49 14.12
CA VAL A 288 28.19 -17.23 13.62
C VAL A 288 28.28 -17.14 12.10
N THR A 289 29.40 -17.59 11.52
CA THR A 289 29.59 -17.62 10.07
C THR A 289 28.59 -18.55 9.40
N GLU A 290 28.36 -19.75 9.95
CA GLU A 290 27.35 -20.67 9.43
C GLU A 290 25.94 -20.07 9.51
N LEU A 291 25.58 -19.42 10.62
CA LEU A 291 24.30 -18.71 10.73
C LEU A 291 24.14 -17.60 9.70
N PHE A 292 25.21 -16.85 9.44
CA PHE A 292 25.23 -15.81 8.41
C PHE A 292 24.99 -16.40 7.02
N VAL A 293 25.61 -17.53 6.66
CA VAL A 293 25.38 -18.21 5.37
C VAL A 293 23.93 -18.64 5.22
N HIS A 294 23.34 -19.25 6.26
CA HIS A 294 21.93 -19.63 6.25
C HIS A 294 20.99 -18.42 6.14
N TRP A 295 21.34 -17.34 6.84
CA TRP A 295 20.61 -16.07 6.78
C TRP A 295 20.67 -15.46 5.37
N LEU A 296 21.84 -15.48 4.74
CA LEU A 296 22.07 -14.94 3.41
C LEU A 296 21.26 -15.69 2.34
N GLU A 297 21.20 -17.03 2.41
CA GLU A 297 20.38 -17.84 1.52
C GLU A 297 18.87 -17.58 1.72
N ARG A 298 18.45 -17.28 2.95
CA ARG A 298 17.08 -16.85 3.22
C ARG A 298 16.81 -15.47 2.60
N LEU A 299 17.72 -14.51 2.78
CA LEU A 299 17.61 -13.18 2.17
C LEU A 299 17.51 -13.28 0.66
N ARG A 300 18.34 -14.12 0.02
CA ARG A 300 18.27 -14.41 -1.41
C ARG A 300 16.87 -14.83 -1.85
N LYS A 301 16.30 -15.85 -1.20
CA LYS A 301 14.95 -16.35 -1.52
C LYS A 301 13.89 -15.26 -1.35
N GLU A 302 13.99 -14.45 -0.30
CA GLU A 302 13.04 -13.35 -0.08
C GLU A 302 13.18 -12.24 -1.13
N ILE A 303 14.39 -11.91 -1.60
CA ILE A 303 14.61 -10.90 -2.64
C ILE A 303 14.20 -11.41 -4.02
N GLU A 304 14.50 -12.67 -4.37
CA GLU A 304 14.14 -13.28 -5.68
C GLU A 304 12.62 -13.26 -5.95
N ILE A 305 11.78 -13.32 -4.91
CA ILE A 305 10.32 -13.29 -5.07
C ILE A 305 9.73 -11.88 -5.13
N ILE A 306 10.48 -10.82 -4.78
CA ILE A 306 9.95 -9.45 -4.72
C ILE A 306 9.38 -9.00 -6.07
N PRO A 307 10.09 -9.14 -7.21
CA PRO A 307 9.59 -8.66 -8.50
C PRO A 307 8.22 -9.25 -8.88
N SER A 308 7.92 -10.47 -8.42
CA SER A 308 6.69 -11.19 -8.74
C SER A 308 5.61 -11.11 -7.66
N ARG A 309 5.80 -10.27 -6.62
CA ARG A 309 4.91 -10.23 -5.45
C ARG A 309 4.28 -8.86 -5.26
N GLU A 310 3.05 -8.86 -4.76
CA GLU A 310 2.38 -7.64 -4.32
C GLU A 310 3.10 -7.00 -3.13
N PRO A 311 3.14 -5.66 -3.07
CA PRO A 311 2.62 -4.67 -4.01
C PRO A 311 3.66 -4.21 -5.04
N TYR A 312 4.85 -4.85 -5.09
CA TYR A 312 5.92 -4.43 -6.00
C TYR A 312 5.48 -4.58 -7.46
N ILE A 313 4.97 -5.74 -7.85
CA ILE A 313 4.58 -6.03 -9.24
C ILE A 313 3.51 -5.04 -9.74
N SER A 314 2.45 -4.82 -8.96
CA SER A 314 1.39 -3.91 -9.36
C SER A 314 1.87 -2.46 -9.43
N ALA A 315 2.71 -2.01 -8.49
CA ALA A 315 3.29 -0.69 -8.54
C ALA A 315 4.23 -0.50 -9.73
N PHE A 316 5.06 -1.50 -10.01
CA PHE A 316 5.97 -1.52 -11.14
C PHE A 316 5.21 -1.46 -12.47
N GLU A 317 4.25 -2.36 -12.69
CA GLU A 317 3.46 -2.39 -13.93
C GLU A 317 2.67 -1.09 -14.18
N ASN A 318 2.07 -0.50 -13.13
CA ASN A 318 1.31 0.74 -13.29
C ASN A 318 2.23 1.92 -13.64
N VAL A 319 3.41 1.99 -13.03
CA VAL A 319 4.42 3.01 -13.35
C VAL A 319 5.03 2.77 -14.72
N GLU A 320 5.32 1.52 -15.08
CA GLU A 320 5.89 1.13 -16.36
C GLU A 320 4.93 1.47 -17.50
N ARG A 321 3.65 1.06 -17.41
CA ARG A 321 2.60 1.42 -18.37
C ARG A 321 2.52 2.93 -18.60
N TYR A 322 2.67 3.72 -17.55
CA TYR A 322 2.69 5.18 -17.67
C TYR A 322 3.95 5.70 -18.39
N SER A 323 5.11 5.05 -18.15
CA SER A 323 6.41 5.48 -18.69
C SER A 323 6.74 4.98 -20.10
N SER A 324 6.24 3.81 -20.51
CA SER A 324 6.41 3.27 -21.87
C SER A 324 5.62 4.09 -22.89
N ASP A 325 4.56 4.72 -22.41
CA ASP A 325 3.55 5.42 -23.18
C ASP A 325 3.85 6.92 -23.26
N LEU A 326 5.09 7.39 -23.20
CA LEU A 326 5.40 8.83 -23.27
C LEU A 326 4.85 9.52 -24.55
N GLU A 327 4.82 8.82 -25.69
CA GLU A 327 4.15 9.30 -26.91
C GLU A 327 2.61 9.32 -26.76
N PHE A 328 2.05 8.37 -26.01
CA PHE A 328 0.62 8.25 -25.74
C PHE A 328 0.15 9.24 -24.65
N GLU A 329 0.96 9.53 -23.64
CA GLU A 329 0.84 10.61 -22.65
C GLU A 329 0.83 11.98 -23.32
N PHE A 330 1.80 12.24 -24.22
CA PHE A 330 1.82 13.47 -25.00
C PHE A 330 0.55 13.60 -25.86
N THR A 331 0.14 12.51 -26.50
CA THR A 331 -1.12 12.45 -27.27
C THR A 331 -2.35 12.63 -26.37
N ARG A 332 -2.35 12.08 -25.15
CA ARG A 332 -3.44 12.17 -24.18
C ARG A 332 -3.57 13.58 -23.62
N GLN A 333 -2.46 14.20 -23.24
CA GLN A 333 -2.43 15.60 -22.82
C GLN A 333 -2.90 16.52 -23.95
N GLN A 334 -2.49 16.25 -25.20
CA GLN A 334 -3.01 16.99 -26.36
C GLN A 334 -4.51 16.79 -26.57
N ARG A 335 -5.02 15.57 -26.40
CA ARG A 335 -6.46 15.28 -26.47
C ARG A 335 -7.24 16.00 -25.38
N ASP A 336 -6.75 15.98 -24.15
CA ASP A 336 -7.39 16.65 -23.02
C ASP A 336 -7.39 18.18 -23.23
N LEU A 337 -6.28 18.76 -23.71
CA LEU A 337 -6.21 20.18 -24.08
C LEU A 337 -7.17 20.51 -25.23
N ALA A 338 -7.26 19.67 -26.26
CA ALA A 338 -8.18 19.85 -27.38
C ALA A 338 -9.65 19.73 -26.93
N LEU A 339 -9.96 18.80 -26.03
CA LEU A 339 -11.29 18.63 -25.46
C LEU A 339 -11.69 19.84 -24.61
N ILE A 340 -10.78 20.35 -23.79
CA ILE A 340 -10.98 21.57 -23.01
C ILE A 340 -11.19 22.79 -23.92
N ALA A 341 -10.39 22.95 -24.97
CA ALA A 341 -10.59 24.01 -25.96
C ALA A 341 -11.97 23.89 -26.63
N SER A 342 -12.43 22.67 -26.92
CA SER A 342 -13.78 22.44 -27.46
C SER A 342 -14.89 22.84 -26.49
N TYR A 343 -14.70 22.60 -25.18
CA TYR A 343 -15.65 23.05 -24.15
C TYR A 343 -15.65 24.57 -24.01
N GLU A 344 -14.50 25.24 -24.17
CA GLU A 344 -14.43 26.69 -24.20
C GLU A 344 -15.17 27.29 -25.39
N ASP A 345 -14.94 26.76 -26.59
CA ASP A 345 -15.65 27.16 -27.80
C ASP A 345 -17.16 26.95 -27.65
N GLU A 346 -17.57 25.81 -27.09
CA GLU A 346 -18.98 25.52 -26.81
C GLU A 346 -19.57 26.51 -25.79
N TYR A 347 -18.89 26.75 -24.66
CA TYR A 347 -19.34 27.68 -23.63
C TYR A 347 -19.50 29.09 -24.22
N GLN A 348 -18.53 29.53 -25.02
CA GLN A 348 -18.61 30.81 -25.72
C GLN A 348 -19.82 30.86 -26.66
N ASN A 349 -20.08 29.81 -27.44
CA ASN A 349 -21.21 29.76 -28.37
C ASN A 349 -22.55 29.80 -27.64
N VAL A 350 -22.72 29.00 -26.58
CA VAL A 350 -23.95 28.98 -25.76
C VAL A 350 -24.16 30.33 -25.06
N SER A 351 -23.10 30.97 -24.55
CA SER A 351 -23.20 32.28 -23.90
C SER A 351 -23.73 33.38 -24.84
N LYS A 352 -23.52 33.22 -26.16
CA LYS A 352 -23.91 34.17 -27.20
C LYS A 352 -25.09 33.68 -28.04
N VAL A 353 -25.76 32.58 -27.65
CA VAL A 353 -26.79 31.92 -28.49
C VAL A 353 -27.91 32.86 -28.93
N PHE A 354 -28.34 33.77 -28.05
CA PHE A 354 -29.41 34.74 -28.34
C PHE A 354 -28.91 36.15 -28.70
N LYS A 355 -27.59 36.38 -28.79
CA LYS A 355 -27.00 37.71 -29.03
C LYS A 355 -27.55 38.42 -30.27
N GLU A 356 -27.82 37.67 -31.34
CA GLU A 356 -28.27 38.20 -32.63
C GLU A 356 -29.77 38.00 -32.88
N VAL A 357 -30.51 37.51 -31.88
CA VAL A 357 -31.94 37.22 -32.02
C VAL A 357 -32.76 38.46 -31.70
N GLN A 358 -33.27 39.10 -32.73
CA GLN A 358 -34.09 40.32 -32.66
C GLN A 358 -35.51 40.13 -33.19
N THR A 359 -35.81 38.97 -33.80
CA THR A 359 -37.12 38.71 -34.40
C THR A 359 -37.58 37.28 -34.12
N LEU A 360 -38.90 37.05 -34.19
CA LEU A 360 -39.45 35.69 -34.09
C LEU A 360 -38.84 34.72 -35.11
N TYR A 361 -38.53 35.19 -36.32
CA TYR A 361 -37.92 34.34 -37.35
C TYR A 361 -36.51 33.87 -36.99
N GLN A 362 -35.68 34.78 -36.47
CA GLN A 362 -34.34 34.42 -35.98
C GLN A 362 -34.40 33.48 -34.77
N LEU A 363 -35.39 33.65 -33.90
CA LEU A 363 -35.60 32.74 -32.78
C LEU A 363 -35.90 31.32 -33.28
N LEU A 364 -36.84 31.15 -34.21
CA LEU A 364 -37.18 29.83 -34.76
C LEU A 364 -36.00 29.18 -35.50
N GLN A 365 -35.15 29.97 -36.17
CA GLN A 365 -33.92 29.45 -36.77
C GLN A 365 -32.94 28.90 -35.72
N LYS A 366 -32.81 29.57 -34.56
CA LYS A 366 -31.97 29.09 -33.45
C LYS A 366 -32.53 27.82 -32.80
N LEU A 367 -33.84 27.77 -32.56
CA LEU A 367 -34.50 26.59 -31.98
C LEU A 367 -34.32 25.33 -32.86
N ALA A 368 -34.30 25.50 -34.18
CA ALA A 368 -34.08 24.39 -35.11
C ALA A 368 -32.64 23.83 -35.06
N GLY A 369 -31.64 24.67 -34.71
CA GLY A 369 -30.22 24.29 -34.71
C GLY A 369 -29.69 23.78 -33.37
N ASP A 370 -30.19 24.33 -32.26
CA ASP A 370 -29.64 24.09 -30.91
C ASP A 370 -30.50 23.09 -30.11
N LEU A 371 -30.13 21.81 -30.15
CA LEU A 371 -30.91 20.72 -29.54
C LEU A 371 -31.13 20.86 -28.02
N TYR A 372 -30.22 21.52 -27.31
CA TYR A 372 -30.33 21.74 -25.85
C TYR A 372 -31.42 22.77 -25.48
N LEU A 373 -31.98 23.49 -26.45
CA LEU A 373 -33.11 24.41 -26.25
C LEU A 373 -34.47 23.73 -26.34
N ARG A 374 -34.52 22.41 -26.62
CA ARG A 374 -35.77 21.66 -26.72
C ARG A 374 -36.39 21.42 -25.34
N ASP A 375 -37.68 21.73 -25.26
CA ASP A 375 -38.51 21.55 -24.08
C ASP A 375 -39.97 21.50 -24.53
N PRO A 376 -40.86 20.72 -23.89
CA PRO A 376 -42.26 20.59 -24.33
C PRO A 376 -43.00 21.94 -24.46
N LEU A 377 -42.66 22.92 -23.61
CA LEU A 377 -43.23 24.27 -23.68
C LEU A 377 -42.71 25.03 -24.90
N VAL A 378 -41.42 24.91 -25.19
CA VAL A 378 -40.75 25.55 -26.34
C VAL A 378 -41.24 24.93 -27.65
N GLU A 379 -41.34 23.60 -27.74
CA GLU A 379 -41.80 22.89 -28.93
C GLU A 379 -43.24 23.28 -29.32
N LYS A 380 -44.13 23.38 -28.33
CA LYS A 380 -45.51 23.84 -28.55
C LYS A 380 -45.56 25.29 -29.03
N PHE A 381 -44.70 26.14 -28.48
CA PHE A 381 -44.59 27.53 -28.93
C PHE A 381 -44.05 27.61 -30.36
N GLU A 382 -43.01 26.85 -30.67
CA GLU A 382 -42.37 26.75 -31.98
C GLU A 382 -43.38 26.31 -33.05
N GLU A 383 -44.16 25.25 -32.80
CA GLU A 383 -45.18 24.75 -33.74
C GLU A 383 -46.19 25.85 -34.12
N ILE A 384 -46.71 26.55 -33.11
CA ILE A 384 -47.71 27.60 -33.31
C ILE A 384 -47.08 28.86 -33.95
N ALA A 385 -45.85 29.20 -33.59
CA ALA A 385 -45.10 30.32 -34.18
C ALA A 385 -44.76 30.08 -35.66
N ILE A 386 -44.44 28.83 -36.05
CA ILE A 386 -44.26 28.44 -37.45
C ILE A 386 -45.57 28.60 -38.22
N MET A 387 -46.70 28.17 -37.63
CA MET A 387 -48.01 28.36 -38.24
C MET A 387 -48.39 29.85 -38.38
N TYR A 388 -48.07 30.67 -37.38
CA TYR A 388 -48.24 32.12 -37.45
C TYR A 388 -47.47 32.72 -38.65
N GLN A 389 -46.17 32.46 -38.74
CA GLN A 389 -45.33 33.01 -39.82
C GLN A 389 -45.77 32.51 -41.21
N LYS A 390 -46.18 31.24 -41.31
CA LYS A 390 -46.72 30.70 -42.55
C LYS A 390 -47.98 31.44 -42.99
N ASN A 391 -48.92 31.69 -42.08
CA ASN A 391 -50.15 32.41 -42.41
C ASN A 391 -49.90 33.89 -42.71
N VAL A 392 -48.97 34.55 -42.01
CA VAL A 392 -48.52 35.92 -42.34
C VAL A 392 -47.98 35.99 -43.77
N ARG A 393 -47.13 35.03 -44.17
CA ARG A 393 -46.58 34.95 -45.53
C ARG A 393 -47.68 34.70 -46.57
N ASP A 394 -48.57 33.75 -46.31
CA ASP A 394 -49.69 33.42 -47.19
C ASP A 394 -50.63 34.63 -47.37
N TYR A 395 -50.95 35.35 -46.29
CA TYR A 395 -51.79 36.55 -46.34
C TYR A 395 -51.16 37.66 -47.17
N ARG A 396 -49.85 37.96 -46.97
CA ARG A 396 -49.15 38.96 -47.78
C ARG A 396 -49.20 38.62 -49.28
N LYS A 397 -49.06 37.34 -49.64
CA LYS A 397 -49.18 36.89 -51.03
C LYS A 397 -50.59 37.10 -51.57
N LEU A 398 -51.61 36.64 -50.84
CA LEU A 398 -53.02 36.82 -51.21
C LEU A 398 -53.40 38.30 -51.34
N HIS A 399 -52.90 39.15 -50.45
CA HIS A 399 -53.12 40.59 -50.49
C HIS A 399 -52.51 41.24 -51.74
N VAL A 400 -51.30 40.83 -52.13
CA VAL A 400 -50.66 41.28 -53.38
C VAL A 400 -51.47 40.81 -54.59
N ASP A 401 -51.88 39.55 -54.62
CA ASP A 401 -52.70 38.98 -55.69
C ASP A 401 -54.04 39.75 -55.82
N TYR A 402 -54.73 40.01 -54.70
CA TYR A 402 -55.94 40.83 -54.65
C TYR A 402 -55.66 42.25 -55.18
N SER A 403 -54.60 42.91 -54.70
CA SER A 403 -54.28 44.30 -55.08
C SER A 403 -54.00 44.44 -56.58
N MET A 404 -53.31 43.44 -57.16
CA MET A 404 -53.05 43.37 -58.60
C MET A 404 -54.34 43.19 -59.39
N GLU A 405 -55.22 42.27 -58.97
CA GLU A 405 -56.51 42.04 -59.62
C GLU A 405 -57.47 43.23 -59.47
N PHE A 406 -57.46 43.90 -58.32
CA PHE A 406 -58.25 45.09 -58.06
C PHE A 406 -57.81 46.27 -58.95
N THR A 407 -56.50 46.49 -59.08
CA THR A 407 -55.95 47.52 -59.98
C THR A 407 -56.34 47.26 -61.44
N ARG A 408 -56.41 45.98 -61.85
CA ARG A 408 -56.86 45.59 -63.19
C ARG A 408 -58.36 45.87 -63.37
N LEU A 409 -59.18 45.54 -62.37
CA LEU A 409 -60.61 45.86 -62.35
C LEU A 409 -60.84 47.38 -62.44
N GLU A 410 -60.13 48.17 -61.65
CA GLU A 410 -60.25 49.64 -61.64
C GLU A 410 -59.90 50.25 -63.01
N LYS A 411 -58.83 49.77 -63.65
CA LYS A 411 -58.46 50.18 -65.03
C LYS A 411 -59.52 49.80 -66.05
N GLN A 412 -60.12 48.62 -65.92
CA GLN A 412 -61.17 48.14 -66.82
C GLN A 412 -62.46 48.95 -66.63
N TYR A 413 -62.86 49.22 -65.38
CA TYR A 413 -64.02 50.02 -65.03
C TYR A 413 -63.89 51.47 -65.52
N LYS A 414 -62.73 52.11 -65.30
CA LYS A 414 -62.45 53.47 -65.78
C LYS A 414 -62.49 53.57 -67.31
N LYS A 415 -62.09 52.53 -68.04
CA LYS A 415 -62.23 52.46 -69.51
C LYS A 415 -63.69 52.36 -69.97
N LEU A 416 -64.54 51.70 -69.19
CA LEU A 416 -65.94 51.47 -69.52
C LEU A 416 -66.84 52.65 -69.15
N THR A 417 -66.61 53.30 -68.00
CA THR A 417 -67.51 54.33 -67.43
C THR A 417 -66.94 55.74 -67.44
N GLY A 418 -65.64 55.92 -67.72
CA GLY A 418 -64.94 57.21 -67.69
C GLY A 418 -64.63 57.76 -66.28
N ASN A 419 -65.19 57.15 -65.24
CA ASN A 419 -65.10 57.58 -63.85
C ASN A 419 -64.22 56.64 -63.00
N ALA A 420 -63.79 57.10 -61.83
CA ALA A 420 -63.14 56.25 -60.84
C ALA A 420 -64.14 55.20 -60.29
N LEU A 421 -63.65 54.03 -59.91
CA LEU A 421 -64.49 52.97 -59.35
C LEU A 421 -64.93 53.37 -57.93
N ILE A 422 -66.25 53.46 -57.71
CA ILE A 422 -66.87 53.77 -56.40
C ILE A 422 -67.69 52.54 -55.98
N ILE A 423 -67.47 52.06 -54.75
CA ILE A 423 -68.17 50.90 -54.17
C ILE A 423 -69.28 51.44 -53.24
N PRO A 424 -70.53 50.94 -53.30
CA PRO A 424 -71.02 49.79 -54.09
C PRO A 424 -71.20 50.08 -55.59
N ILE A 425 -71.02 49.04 -56.42
CA ILE A 425 -71.04 49.13 -57.89
C ILE A 425 -72.43 48.76 -58.44
N ASN A 426 -73.09 49.68 -59.15
CA ASN A 426 -74.38 49.40 -59.78
C ASN A 426 -74.29 48.27 -60.84
N ALA A 427 -75.00 47.16 -60.58
CA ALA A 427 -74.92 45.91 -61.35
C ALA A 427 -75.48 46.01 -62.78
N ASP A 428 -76.41 46.94 -63.04
CA ASP A 428 -77.18 47.00 -64.29
C ASP A 428 -76.36 47.44 -65.53
N ALA A 429 -75.07 47.81 -65.35
CA ALA A 429 -74.20 48.33 -66.40
C ALA A 429 -72.89 47.53 -66.62
N LEU A 430 -72.75 46.33 -66.04
CA LEU A 430 -71.52 45.52 -66.08
C LEU A 430 -71.64 44.33 -67.05
N ASP A 431 -70.57 44.02 -67.79
CA ASP A 431 -70.46 42.82 -68.62
C ASP A 431 -70.14 41.57 -67.78
N HIS A 432 -70.49 40.39 -68.30
CA HIS A 432 -70.29 39.10 -67.60
C HIS A 432 -68.84 38.87 -67.15
N VAL A 433 -67.85 39.32 -67.94
CA VAL A 433 -66.42 39.19 -67.62
C VAL A 433 -66.04 40.00 -66.38
N THR A 434 -66.64 41.17 -66.18
CA THR A 434 -66.39 42.02 -65.00
C THR A 434 -67.09 41.45 -63.77
N LEU A 435 -68.29 40.86 -63.91
CA LEU A 435 -68.98 40.16 -62.83
C LEU A 435 -68.20 38.95 -62.31
N ASP A 436 -67.68 38.10 -63.19
CA ASP A 436 -66.84 36.94 -62.82
C ASP A 436 -65.55 37.38 -62.08
N ARG A 437 -64.98 38.53 -62.48
CA ARG A 437 -63.78 39.08 -61.84
C ARG A 437 -64.07 39.65 -60.45
N ILE A 438 -65.22 40.30 -60.26
CA ILE A 438 -65.68 40.76 -58.94
C ILE A 438 -65.91 39.56 -58.02
N GLN A 439 -66.51 38.47 -58.51
CA GLN A 439 -66.67 37.23 -57.72
C GLN A 439 -65.32 36.62 -57.33
N SER A 440 -64.33 36.61 -58.25
CA SER A 440 -62.97 36.14 -57.96
C SER A 440 -62.27 37.01 -56.92
N LEU A 441 -62.39 38.34 -57.01
CA LEU A 441 -61.87 39.29 -56.01
C LEU A 441 -62.53 39.12 -54.65
N ASN A 442 -63.84 38.94 -54.59
CA ASN A 442 -64.56 38.68 -53.33
C ASN A 442 -64.15 37.33 -52.72
N LYS A 443 -63.85 36.31 -53.54
CA LYS A 443 -63.29 35.04 -53.06
C LYS A 443 -61.89 35.21 -52.48
N LEU A 444 -61.02 36.00 -53.12
CA LEU A 444 -59.69 36.32 -52.60
C LEU A 444 -59.77 37.16 -51.30
N GLN A 445 -60.74 38.08 -51.22
CA GLN A 445 -61.01 38.85 -50.00
C GLN A 445 -61.46 37.94 -48.85
N GLN A 446 -62.36 37.00 -49.11
CA GLN A 446 -62.78 36.03 -48.09
C GLN A 446 -61.60 35.18 -47.61
N GLN A 447 -60.73 34.73 -48.52
CA GLN A 447 -59.51 34.01 -48.15
C GLN A 447 -58.54 34.88 -47.33
N CYS A 448 -58.43 36.18 -47.63
CA CYS A 448 -57.67 37.13 -46.81
C CYS A 448 -58.28 37.27 -45.41
N GLN A 449 -59.61 37.34 -45.31
CA GLN A 449 -60.33 37.42 -44.04
C GLN A 449 -60.10 36.18 -43.17
N ASP A 450 -60.30 34.98 -43.72
CA ASP A 450 -60.09 33.71 -43.02
C ASP A 450 -58.64 33.59 -42.51
N LYS A 451 -57.67 33.98 -43.35
CA LYS A 451 -56.25 34.01 -42.96
C LYS A 451 -55.99 35.04 -41.86
N MET A 452 -56.61 36.21 -41.90
CA MET A 452 -56.41 37.25 -40.90
C MET A 452 -57.00 36.84 -39.53
N GLU A 453 -58.11 36.09 -39.50
CA GLU A 453 -58.64 35.49 -38.27
C GLU A 453 -57.69 34.46 -37.67
N LEU A 454 -57.11 33.58 -38.49
CA LEU A 454 -56.10 32.62 -38.05
C LEU A 454 -54.82 33.30 -37.54
N ILE A 455 -54.34 34.34 -38.23
CA ILE A 455 -53.19 35.14 -37.80
C ILE A 455 -53.45 35.74 -36.42
N LYS A 456 -54.60 36.40 -36.19
CA LYS A 456 -54.96 36.97 -34.88
C LYS A 456 -54.95 35.91 -33.78
N LYS A 457 -55.51 34.73 -34.05
CA LYS A 457 -55.54 33.61 -33.10
C LYS A 457 -54.12 33.13 -32.73
N TYR A 458 -53.25 32.90 -33.72
CA TYR A 458 -51.89 32.47 -33.46
C TYR A 458 -51.04 33.57 -32.83
N GLU A 459 -51.19 34.82 -33.27
CA GLU A 459 -50.50 35.99 -32.70
C GLU A 459 -50.82 36.16 -31.21
N GLN A 460 -52.10 36.06 -30.84
CA GLN A 460 -52.52 36.12 -29.44
C GLN A 460 -51.84 35.03 -28.60
N PHE A 461 -51.72 33.81 -29.15
CA PHE A 461 -51.03 32.73 -28.47
C PHE A 461 -49.53 33.01 -28.32
N VAL A 462 -48.86 33.41 -29.40
CA VAL A 462 -47.42 33.68 -29.41
C VAL A 462 -47.09 34.83 -28.45
N CYS A 463 -47.83 35.95 -28.49
CA CYS A 463 -47.60 37.08 -27.59
C CYS A 463 -47.84 36.70 -26.12
N LYS A 464 -48.94 35.97 -25.83
CA LYS A 464 -49.27 35.56 -24.46
C LYS A 464 -48.18 34.67 -23.83
N ASN A 465 -47.53 33.82 -24.63
CA ASN A 465 -46.55 32.86 -24.13
C ASN A 465 -45.08 33.34 -24.29
N LEU A 466 -44.85 34.47 -24.98
CA LEU A 466 -43.51 34.96 -25.34
C LEU A 466 -42.56 35.04 -24.14
N TYR A 467 -42.94 35.76 -23.08
CA TYR A 467 -42.07 35.96 -21.92
C TYR A 467 -41.82 34.67 -21.13
N THR A 468 -42.84 33.79 -21.03
CA THR A 468 -42.70 32.48 -20.37
C THR A 468 -41.70 31.59 -21.12
N VAL A 469 -41.83 31.52 -22.45
CA VAL A 469 -40.93 30.75 -23.32
C VAL A 469 -39.53 31.36 -23.28
N GLN A 470 -39.42 32.69 -23.33
CA GLN A 470 -38.14 33.39 -23.25
C GLN A 470 -37.39 33.11 -21.95
N ASN A 471 -38.07 33.18 -20.81
CA ASN A 471 -37.48 32.82 -19.52
C ASN A 471 -37.01 31.37 -19.53
N ARG A 472 -37.83 30.46 -20.06
CA ARG A 472 -37.48 29.04 -20.17
C ARG A 472 -36.24 28.81 -21.06
N LEU A 473 -36.14 29.52 -22.18
CA LEU A 473 -34.98 29.43 -23.07
C LEU A 473 -33.70 29.96 -22.43
N ASN A 474 -33.80 31.06 -21.68
CA ASN A 474 -32.68 31.59 -20.89
C ASN A 474 -32.25 30.61 -19.78
N GLU A 475 -33.20 29.95 -19.11
CA GLU A 475 -32.91 28.88 -18.16
C GLU A 475 -32.21 27.69 -18.81
N LEU A 476 -32.69 27.22 -19.97
CA LEU A 476 -32.09 26.10 -20.70
C LEU A 476 -30.65 26.42 -21.14
N ALA A 477 -30.39 27.63 -21.63
CA ALA A 477 -29.04 28.09 -21.95
C ALA A 477 -28.14 28.14 -20.70
N ALA A 478 -28.64 28.68 -19.57
CA ALA A 478 -27.91 28.70 -18.31
C ALA A 478 -27.62 27.28 -17.78
N MET A 479 -28.58 26.36 -17.89
CA MET A 479 -28.40 24.95 -17.55
C MET A 479 -27.32 24.29 -18.41
N ARG A 480 -27.25 24.60 -19.71
CA ARG A 480 -26.20 24.09 -20.59
C ARG A 480 -24.82 24.62 -20.19
N LEU A 481 -24.69 25.92 -19.92
CA LEU A 481 -23.43 26.50 -19.42
C LEU A 481 -22.95 25.82 -18.12
N LYS A 482 -23.86 25.59 -17.17
CA LYS A 482 -23.55 24.85 -15.93
C LYS A 482 -23.14 23.40 -16.20
N SER A 483 -23.79 22.73 -17.15
CA SER A 483 -23.44 21.36 -17.54
C SER A 483 -22.02 21.29 -18.12
N ILE A 484 -21.60 22.27 -18.93
CA ILE A 484 -20.24 22.32 -19.48
C ILE A 484 -19.22 22.51 -18.35
N ILE A 485 -19.47 23.42 -17.40
CA ILE A 485 -18.61 23.60 -16.21
C ILE A 485 -18.43 22.29 -15.44
N ASN A 486 -19.53 21.57 -15.20
CA ASN A 486 -19.48 20.29 -14.51
C ASN A 486 -18.65 19.24 -15.28
N GLN A 487 -18.78 19.20 -16.61
CA GLN A 487 -17.99 18.28 -17.45
C GLN A 487 -16.48 18.56 -17.36
N VAL A 488 -16.08 19.84 -17.34
CA VAL A 488 -14.67 20.22 -17.18
C VAL A 488 -14.18 19.92 -15.76
N SER A 489 -15.01 20.14 -14.72
CA SER A 489 -14.63 19.77 -13.35
C SER A 489 -14.47 18.26 -13.17
N ASP A 490 -15.33 17.46 -13.78
CA ASP A 490 -15.24 15.99 -13.73
C ASP A 490 -13.96 15.49 -14.42
N LEU A 491 -13.58 16.09 -15.56
CA LEU A 491 -12.33 15.80 -16.26
C LEU A 491 -11.11 16.12 -15.38
N ASN A 492 -11.11 17.27 -14.70
CA ASN A 492 -10.02 17.66 -13.80
C ASN A 492 -9.92 16.71 -12.60
N LEU A 493 -11.05 16.33 -12.00
CA LEU A 493 -11.07 15.37 -10.90
C LEU A 493 -10.53 14.00 -11.32
N GLN A 494 -10.87 13.52 -12.52
CA GLN A 494 -10.31 12.28 -13.06
C GLN A 494 -8.79 12.36 -13.19
N ARG A 495 -8.26 13.45 -13.76
CA ARG A 495 -6.81 13.68 -13.90
C ARG A 495 -6.09 13.76 -12.56
N GLU A 496 -6.69 14.43 -11.58
CA GLU A 496 -6.13 14.53 -10.23
C GLU A 496 -6.07 13.15 -9.55
N ASN A 497 -7.16 12.38 -9.62
CA ASN A 497 -7.23 11.03 -9.05
C ASN A 497 -6.17 10.10 -9.66
N GLU A 498 -6.05 10.06 -10.98
CA GLU A 498 -5.04 9.23 -11.66
C GLU A 498 -3.62 9.59 -11.21
N ARG A 499 -3.32 10.88 -11.07
CA ARG A 499 -2.03 11.34 -10.56
C ARG A 499 -1.80 10.91 -9.12
N ILE A 500 -2.80 11.01 -8.25
CA ILE A 500 -2.72 10.54 -6.85
C ILE A 500 -2.40 9.05 -6.83
N TYR A 501 -3.06 8.24 -7.66
CA TYR A 501 -2.76 6.81 -7.79
C TYR A 501 -1.34 6.55 -8.27
N LEU A 502 -0.88 7.23 -9.32
CA LEU A 502 0.49 7.10 -9.83
C LEU A 502 1.54 7.48 -8.78
N LYS A 503 1.31 8.59 -8.06
CA LYS A 503 2.19 9.01 -6.95
C LYS A 503 2.22 7.98 -5.82
N SER A 504 1.08 7.35 -5.52
CA SER A 504 0.99 6.26 -4.55
C SER A 504 1.80 5.03 -4.98
N TYR A 505 1.66 4.59 -6.24
CA TYR A 505 2.45 3.48 -6.78
C TYR A 505 3.95 3.80 -6.81
N ALA A 506 4.30 5.02 -7.20
CA ALA A 506 5.66 5.51 -7.12
C ALA A 506 6.17 5.36 -5.68
N ASN A 507 5.49 5.97 -4.70
CA ASN A 507 5.92 5.91 -3.29
C ASN A 507 6.09 4.46 -2.80
N LYS A 508 5.19 3.54 -3.20
CA LYS A 508 5.35 2.11 -2.88
C LYS A 508 6.65 1.53 -3.42
N LEU A 509 7.04 1.86 -4.66
CA LEU A 509 8.32 1.42 -5.21
C LEU A 509 9.49 1.97 -4.41
N THR A 510 9.43 3.23 -3.95
CA THR A 510 10.53 3.82 -3.15
C THR A 510 10.81 3.10 -1.84
N GLU A 511 9.84 2.38 -1.26
CA GLU A 511 10.06 1.54 -0.08
C GLU A 511 11.10 0.45 -0.34
N PHE A 512 11.31 0.05 -1.60
CA PHE A 512 12.28 -0.96 -2.02
C PHE A 512 13.67 -0.37 -2.34
N ASN A 513 13.87 0.95 -2.30
CA ASN A 513 15.18 1.57 -2.51
C ASN A 513 16.24 1.09 -1.52
N CYS A 514 15.85 0.85 -0.26
CA CYS A 514 16.74 0.30 0.74
C CYS A 514 17.21 -1.13 0.39
N ILE A 515 16.44 -1.92 -0.36
CA ILE A 515 16.91 -3.24 -0.83
C ILE A 515 17.98 -3.07 -1.90
N VAL A 516 17.81 -2.08 -2.79
CA VAL A 516 18.83 -1.73 -3.80
C VAL A 516 20.12 -1.24 -3.11
N GLU A 517 19.98 -0.42 -2.06
CA GLU A 517 21.11 0.00 -1.23
C GLU A 517 21.77 -1.20 -0.54
N ALA A 518 20.99 -2.14 -0.01
CA ALA A 518 21.51 -3.37 0.60
C ALA A 518 22.25 -4.27 -0.40
N GLN A 519 21.76 -4.40 -1.63
CA GLN A 519 22.44 -5.11 -2.72
C GLN A 519 23.82 -4.48 -3.01
N ALA A 520 23.87 -3.14 -3.12
CA ALA A 520 25.13 -2.43 -3.32
C ALA A 520 26.08 -2.60 -2.12
N PHE A 521 25.56 -2.48 -0.89
CA PHE A 521 26.36 -2.64 0.32
C PHE A 521 26.92 -4.06 0.48
N LEU A 522 26.13 -5.09 0.16
CA LEU A 522 26.60 -6.49 0.16
C LEU A 522 27.78 -6.68 -0.80
N ARG A 523 27.67 -6.16 -2.02
CA ARG A 523 28.70 -6.27 -3.05
C ARG A 523 29.96 -5.46 -2.71
N ASP A 524 29.79 -4.24 -2.23
CA ASP A 524 30.89 -3.27 -2.15
C ASP A 524 31.58 -3.28 -0.77
N ALA A 525 30.88 -3.65 0.29
CA ALA A 525 31.40 -3.62 1.67
C ALA A 525 31.52 -4.99 2.35
N VAL A 526 30.58 -5.91 2.09
CA VAL A 526 30.54 -7.21 2.79
C VAL A 526 31.39 -8.26 2.06
N VAL A 527 31.28 -8.37 0.74
CA VAL A 527 32.03 -9.33 -0.09
C VAL A 527 33.55 -9.19 0.06
N PRO A 528 34.17 -8.00 -0.09
CA PRO A 528 35.63 -7.88 0.02
C PRO A 528 36.14 -8.34 1.39
N ASN A 529 35.46 -7.93 2.46
CA ASN A 529 35.86 -8.24 3.83
C ASN A 529 35.72 -9.74 4.18
N LEU A 530 34.70 -10.41 3.63
CA LEU A 530 34.51 -11.85 3.80
C LEU A 530 35.65 -12.70 3.20
N PHE A 531 36.28 -12.22 2.13
CA PHE A 531 37.32 -12.95 1.40
C PHE A 531 38.74 -12.48 1.67
N GLU A 532 38.90 -11.25 2.14
CA GLU A 532 40.19 -10.69 2.58
C GLU A 532 40.48 -10.93 4.06
N GLY A 533 39.46 -11.29 4.86
CA GLY A 533 39.61 -11.61 6.28
C GLY A 533 39.94 -13.08 6.57
N ASP A 534 40.52 -13.35 7.75
CA ASP A 534 40.86 -14.69 8.27
C ASP A 534 39.63 -15.46 8.82
N LEU A 535 38.48 -15.36 8.16
CA LEU A 535 37.28 -16.13 8.56
C LEU A 535 37.47 -17.62 8.24
N PRO A 536 37.03 -18.54 9.12
CA PRO A 536 37.19 -19.99 8.96
C PRO A 536 36.18 -20.56 7.94
N LEU A 537 36.32 -20.15 6.67
CA LEU A 537 35.48 -20.53 5.54
C LEU A 537 36.20 -21.52 4.63
N MET A 538 35.52 -22.62 4.30
CA MET A 538 35.98 -23.55 3.27
C MET A 538 35.84 -22.92 1.88
N GLU A 539 36.69 -23.32 0.92
CA GLU A 539 36.61 -22.78 -0.45
C GLU A 539 35.24 -22.99 -1.12
N GLN A 540 34.57 -24.11 -0.83
CA GLN A 540 33.20 -24.36 -1.30
C GLN A 540 32.18 -23.36 -0.73
N GLU A 541 32.33 -22.98 0.55
CA GLU A 541 31.46 -22.01 1.20
C GLU A 541 31.71 -20.60 0.65
N LYS A 542 32.96 -20.25 0.40
CA LYS A 542 33.32 -18.98 -0.25
C LYS A 542 32.65 -18.85 -1.62
N VAL A 543 32.73 -19.90 -2.44
CA VAL A 543 32.05 -19.96 -3.74
C VAL A 543 30.53 -19.86 -3.57
N HIS A 544 29.96 -20.58 -2.60
CA HIS A 544 28.53 -20.55 -2.34
C HIS A 544 28.05 -19.14 -1.94
N ILE A 545 28.71 -18.50 -0.97
CA ILE A 545 28.41 -17.13 -0.51
C ILE A 545 28.47 -16.15 -1.69
N ARG A 546 29.53 -16.23 -2.51
CA ARG A 546 29.69 -15.37 -3.69
C ARG A 546 28.51 -15.53 -4.65
N ASN A 547 28.18 -16.77 -5.01
CA ASN A 547 27.07 -17.06 -5.91
C ASN A 547 25.73 -16.57 -5.32
N THR A 548 25.50 -16.75 -4.02
CA THR A 548 24.27 -16.28 -3.35
C THR A 548 24.17 -14.75 -3.39
N ILE A 549 25.26 -14.02 -3.17
CA ILE A 549 25.28 -12.55 -3.27
C ILE A 549 25.12 -12.09 -4.72
N GLU A 550 25.74 -12.76 -5.68
CA GLU A 550 25.55 -12.49 -7.11
C GLU A 550 24.08 -12.69 -7.51
N CYS A 551 23.42 -13.76 -7.05
CA CYS A 551 21.98 -13.95 -7.27
C CYS A 551 21.16 -12.82 -6.63
N ILE A 552 21.47 -12.41 -5.39
CA ILE A 552 20.80 -11.27 -4.73
C ILE A 552 20.96 -10.01 -5.57
N CYS A 553 22.17 -9.71 -6.06
CA CYS A 553 22.47 -8.50 -6.83
C CYS A 553 21.92 -8.54 -8.26
N ALA A 554 21.69 -9.73 -8.82
CA ALA A 554 21.13 -9.90 -10.16
C ALA A 554 19.62 -9.63 -10.23
N VAL A 555 18.92 -9.62 -9.08
CA VAL A 555 17.49 -9.28 -9.04
C VAL A 555 17.33 -7.80 -9.33
N ASP A 556 16.71 -7.49 -10.48
CA ASP A 556 16.43 -6.12 -10.89
C ASP A 556 15.28 -5.52 -10.07
N LEU A 557 15.65 -4.67 -9.13
CA LEU A 557 14.74 -3.83 -8.36
C LEU A 557 14.92 -2.34 -8.69
N THR A 558 15.63 -2.01 -9.78
CA THR A 558 16.01 -0.64 -10.13
C THR A 558 14.89 0.14 -10.84
N HIS A 559 13.78 0.33 -10.13
CA HIS A 559 12.70 1.24 -10.54
C HIS A 559 13.14 2.73 -10.56
N GLN A 560 14.34 3.07 -10.09
CA GLN A 560 14.89 4.43 -10.13
C GLN A 560 15.04 5.00 -11.55
N ALA A 561 15.26 4.13 -12.56
CA ALA A 561 15.27 4.55 -13.96
C ALA A 561 13.89 5.01 -14.44
N LEU A 562 12.81 4.40 -13.95
CA LEU A 562 11.43 4.80 -14.23
C LEU A 562 11.13 6.16 -13.61
N TYR A 563 11.66 6.42 -12.41
CA TYR A 563 11.51 7.70 -11.71
C TYR A 563 12.11 8.89 -12.44
N LYS A 564 13.31 8.74 -13.03
CA LYS A 564 13.92 9.83 -13.81
C LYS A 564 13.13 10.17 -15.09
N ARG A 565 12.33 9.22 -15.58
CA ARG A 565 11.44 9.40 -16.74
C ARG A 565 10.05 9.91 -16.35
N LEU A 566 9.62 9.66 -15.11
CA LEU A 566 8.37 10.17 -14.53
C LEU A 566 8.47 11.68 -14.28
N ASN A 567 8.09 12.48 -15.27
CA ASN A 567 7.88 13.92 -15.07
C ASN A 567 6.44 14.13 -14.55
N ILE A 568 6.20 13.85 -13.27
CA ILE A 568 4.91 14.14 -12.61
C ILE A 568 4.83 15.66 -12.37
N GLY A 569 4.67 16.45 -13.44
CA GLY A 569 4.61 17.92 -13.40
C GLY A 569 3.49 18.44 -12.50
N GLU A 570 3.59 19.66 -11.97
CA GLU A 570 2.59 20.26 -11.06
C GLU A 570 1.18 20.28 -11.64
N SER A 571 0.19 20.29 -10.74
CA SER A 571 -1.23 20.29 -11.13
C SER A 571 -1.54 21.68 -11.65
N ASN A 572 -1.56 21.83 -12.97
CA ASN A 572 -2.19 22.99 -13.55
C ASN A 572 -3.70 22.78 -13.43
N ASP A 573 -4.32 23.45 -12.45
CA ASP A 573 -5.76 23.56 -12.40
C ASP A 573 -6.22 24.36 -13.62
N LEU A 574 -6.61 23.63 -14.67
CA LEU A 574 -7.02 24.22 -15.94
C LEU A 574 -8.33 25.00 -15.80
N MET A 575 -9.15 24.73 -14.76
CA MET A 575 -10.34 25.54 -14.47
C MET A 575 -9.96 26.94 -13.98
N ALA A 576 -8.90 27.03 -13.16
CA ALA A 576 -8.36 28.32 -12.74
C ALA A 576 -7.76 29.13 -13.91
N GLN A 577 -7.39 28.48 -15.01
CA GLN A 577 -6.79 29.15 -16.18
C GLN A 577 -7.81 29.71 -17.18
N LEU A 578 -9.03 29.16 -17.23
CA LEU A 578 -10.00 29.46 -18.30
C LEU A 578 -11.02 30.54 -17.92
N GLU A 579 -11.25 30.76 -16.63
CA GLU A 579 -12.16 31.79 -16.08
C GLU A 579 -13.50 31.95 -16.86
N PHE A 580 -14.16 30.85 -17.21
CA PHE A 580 -15.34 30.84 -18.10
C PHE A 580 -16.39 31.91 -17.78
N GLU A 581 -16.77 32.03 -16.50
CA GLU A 581 -17.81 32.95 -16.04
C GLU A 581 -17.34 34.42 -16.06
N SER A 582 -16.05 34.69 -15.92
CA SER A 582 -15.49 36.06 -16.00
C SER A 582 -15.44 36.53 -17.46
N LYS A 583 -15.09 35.61 -18.37
CA LYS A 583 -14.82 35.89 -19.78
C LYS A 583 -16.08 35.90 -20.65
N TYR A 584 -17.05 35.03 -20.38
CA TYR A 584 -18.24 34.85 -21.21
C TYR A 584 -19.53 34.92 -20.38
N LYS A 585 -20.20 36.08 -20.40
CA LYS A 585 -21.50 36.27 -19.75
C LYS A 585 -22.64 35.87 -20.69
N LEU A 586 -23.64 35.16 -20.14
CA LEU A 586 -24.84 34.78 -20.87
C LEU A 586 -25.59 36.03 -21.36
N MET A 587 -25.72 36.15 -22.68
CA MET A 587 -26.57 37.14 -23.35
C MET A 587 -27.96 36.53 -23.53
N GLY A 588 -28.85 36.83 -22.59
CA GLY A 588 -30.22 36.30 -22.60
C GLY A 588 -31.07 36.85 -23.74
N LEU A 589 -32.06 36.06 -24.16
CA LEU A 589 -33.10 36.45 -25.10
C LEU A 589 -33.98 37.53 -24.48
N SER A 590 -34.26 38.60 -25.25
CA SER A 590 -35.05 39.75 -24.83
C SER A 590 -35.91 40.30 -25.97
N LEU A 591 -36.82 39.47 -26.50
CA LEU A 591 -37.82 39.88 -27.48
C LEU A 591 -39.01 40.54 -26.79
N THR A 592 -39.56 41.55 -27.43
CA THR A 592 -40.82 42.21 -27.08
C THR A 592 -41.93 41.76 -28.02
N GLU A 593 -43.18 42.09 -27.70
CA GLU A 593 -44.30 41.80 -28.61
C GLU A 593 -44.14 42.46 -29.99
N ASN A 594 -43.47 43.61 -30.08
CA ASN A 594 -43.23 44.30 -31.35
C ASN A 594 -42.22 43.57 -32.24
N ASP A 595 -41.30 42.81 -31.64
CA ASP A 595 -40.29 42.00 -32.35
C ASP A 595 -40.88 40.70 -32.91
N VAL A 596 -42.11 40.39 -32.49
CA VAL A 596 -42.85 39.18 -32.84
C VAL A 596 -44.00 39.50 -33.80
N LYS A 597 -44.73 40.59 -33.55
CA LYS A 597 -45.86 41.03 -34.39
C LYS A 597 -45.37 41.47 -35.76
N SER A 598 -46.03 40.97 -36.79
CA SER A 598 -45.78 41.39 -38.17
C SER A 598 -46.66 42.57 -38.53
N ASP A 599 -46.07 43.61 -39.15
CA ASP A 599 -46.85 44.66 -39.78
C ASP A 599 -47.57 44.11 -41.03
N LEU A 600 -48.90 44.22 -41.04
CA LEU A 600 -49.78 43.60 -42.03
C LEU A 600 -50.63 44.67 -42.71
N PRO A 601 -50.77 44.62 -44.05
CA PRO A 601 -51.68 45.52 -44.73
C PRO A 601 -53.13 45.27 -44.33
N GLU A 602 -53.94 46.33 -44.29
CA GLU A 602 -55.35 46.28 -43.92
C GLU A 602 -56.14 45.30 -44.80
N LEU A 603 -57.28 44.82 -44.28
CA LEU A 603 -58.13 43.90 -45.03
C LEU A 603 -58.58 44.56 -46.34
N PRO A 604 -58.40 43.90 -47.50
CA PRO A 604 -58.88 44.44 -48.76
C PRO A 604 -60.41 44.64 -48.75
N GLN A 605 -60.87 45.68 -49.44
CA GLN A 605 -62.29 46.03 -49.46
C GLN A 605 -63.14 44.94 -50.12
N LEU A 606 -64.29 44.64 -49.53
CA LEU A 606 -65.29 43.79 -50.18
C LEU A 606 -66.00 44.59 -51.27
N ILE A 607 -66.07 44.04 -52.48
CA ILE A 607 -66.73 44.70 -53.60
C ILE A 607 -68.20 44.32 -53.56
N ASN A 608 -69.00 45.20 -52.96
CA ASN A 608 -70.45 45.10 -52.93
C ASN A 608 -71.04 45.64 -54.24
N MET A 609 -72.03 44.94 -54.80
CA MET A 609 -72.82 45.40 -55.93
C MET A 609 -74.14 45.98 -55.43
#